data_AF-A0AAE4WVK9-F1
#
_entry.id   AF-A0AAE4WVK9-F1
#
_cell.length_a   1.000
_cell.length_b   1.000
_cell.length_c   1.000
_cell.angle_alpha   90.00
_cell.angle_beta   90.00
_cell.angle_gamma   90.00
#
_symmetry.space_group_name_H-M   'P 1'
#
loop_
_entity.id
_entity.type
_entity.pdbx_description
1 polymer ?
#
loop_
_entity_poly.entity_id
_entity_poly.type
_entity_poly.pdbx_seq_one_letter_code
_entity_poly.pdbx_strand_id
1 'polypeptide(L)' 'MAKTPARQSYLYSGPVTPLDIEGESRMLFPGTSYRDLPEDHPIVTNLIERKLLVAETVKAEAAPAVADAGSEGA' A
#
# COMPACT_ATOMS: atom_id res chain seq x y z
N MET A 1 -27.13 -8.85 2.30
CA MET A 1 -26.25 -7.67 2.40
C MET A 1 -24.96 -8.00 1.67
N ALA A 2 -24.72 -7.45 0.48
CA ALA A 2 -23.50 -7.71 -0.27
C ALA A 2 -22.35 -6.97 0.43
N LYS A 3 -21.39 -7.72 0.99
CA LYS A 3 -20.10 -7.17 1.42
C LYS A 3 -19.39 -6.70 0.15
N THR A 4 -19.49 -5.42 -0.17
CA THR A 4 -18.58 -4.80 -1.15
C THR A 4 -17.17 -5.06 -0.65
N PRO A 5 -16.30 -5.77 -1.40
CA PRO A 5 -14.92 -5.94 -0.98
C PRO A 5 -14.36 -4.53 -0.82
N ALA A 6 -13.90 -4.22 0.40
CA ALA A 6 -13.26 -2.95 0.68
C ALA A 6 -12.05 -2.86 -0.25
N ARG A 7 -12.17 -2.08 -1.34
CA ARG A 7 -11.06 -1.85 -2.26
C ARG A 7 -9.92 -1.26 -1.44
N GLN A 8 -8.84 -2.02 -1.32
CA GLN A 8 -7.66 -1.59 -0.58
C GLN A 8 -7.09 -0.35 -1.29
N SER A 9 -6.83 0.69 -0.52
CA SER A 9 -6.17 1.89 -1.03
C SER A 9 -4.67 1.69 -0.90
N TYR A 10 -3.88 2.03 -1.92
CA TYR A 10 -2.42 1.96 -1.88
C TYR A 10 -1.83 3.35 -2.01
N LEU A 11 -1.04 3.77 -1.03
CA LEU A 11 -0.26 4.99 -1.06
C LEU A 11 1.02 4.76 -1.86
N TYR A 12 1.24 5.57 -2.89
CA TYR A 12 2.47 5.51 -3.67
C TYR A 12 3.57 6.38 -3.04
N SER A 13 4.72 5.79 -2.75
CA SER A 13 5.85 6.43 -2.07
C SER A 13 7.09 6.62 -2.96
N GLY A 14 7.04 6.18 -4.22
CA GLY A 14 8.15 6.24 -5.16
C GLY A 14 8.27 7.56 -5.94
N PRO A 15 9.26 7.68 -6.86
CA PRO A 15 9.36 8.81 -7.78
C PRO A 15 8.20 8.80 -8.78
N VAL A 16 7.89 9.94 -9.41
CA VAL A 16 6.85 10.01 -10.43
C VAL A 16 7.10 8.95 -11.51
N THR A 17 6.18 7.99 -11.66
CA THR A 17 6.38 6.79 -12.47
C THR A 17 5.20 6.54 -13.39
N PRO A 18 5.42 6.36 -14.71
CA PRO A 18 4.36 5.92 -15.61
C PRO A 18 4.00 4.46 -15.29
N LEU A 19 2.70 4.21 -15.20
CA LEU A 19 2.12 2.91 -14.97
C LEU A 19 1.21 2.56 -16.15
N ASP A 20 1.55 1.50 -16.87
CA ASP A 20 0.78 0.98 -17.99
C ASP A 20 0.27 -0.41 -17.62
N ILE A 21 -1.05 -0.55 -17.48
CA ILE A 21 -1.70 -1.82 -17.13
C ILE A 21 -2.87 -2.03 -18.07
N GLU A 22 -2.88 -3.16 -18.79
CA GLU A 22 -3.99 -3.57 -19.67
C GLU A 22 -4.43 -2.50 -20.69
N GLY A 23 -3.49 -1.65 -21.15
CA GLY A 23 -3.76 -0.55 -22.08
C GLY A 23 -4.27 0.73 -21.44
N GLU A 24 -4.36 0.78 -20.11
CA GLU A 24 -4.60 2.00 -19.36
C GLU A 24 -3.28 2.57 -18.83
N SER A 25 -2.86 3.68 -19.45
CA SER A 25 -1.69 4.44 -19.03
C SER A 25 -2.08 5.50 -18.01
N ARG A 26 -1.46 5.48 -16.84
CA ARG A 26 -1.61 6.51 -15.80
C ARG A 26 -0.26 6.88 -15.18
N MET A 27 -0.19 8.06 -14.57
CA MET A 27 1.01 8.50 -13.85
C MET A 27 0.82 8.32 -12.35
N LEU A 28 1.76 7.61 -11.72
CA LEU A 28 1.87 7.49 -10.27
C LEU A 28 2.65 8.68 -9.70
N PHE A 29 2.07 9.36 -8.73
CA PHE A 29 2.67 10.51 -8.07
C PHE A 29 2.94 10.21 -6.59
N PRO A 30 4.11 10.59 -6.06
CA PRO A 30 4.45 10.38 -4.65
C PRO A 30 3.41 11.02 -3.73
N GLY A 31 3.06 10.33 -2.66
CA GLY A 31 2.05 10.76 -1.69
C GLY A 31 0.61 10.67 -2.19
N THR A 32 0.37 10.08 -3.36
CA THR A 32 -0.98 9.88 -3.91
C THR A 32 -1.49 8.48 -3.60
N SER A 33 -2.73 8.40 -3.12
CA SER A 33 -3.42 7.15 -2.84
C SER A 33 -4.23 6.68 -4.05
N TYR A 34 -4.08 5.41 -4.42
CA TYR A 34 -4.77 4.79 -5.52
C TYR A 34 -5.62 3.61 -5.03
N ARG A 35 -6.92 3.62 -5.32
CA ARG A 35 -7.89 2.60 -4.86
C ARG A 35 -8.25 1.55 -5.91
N ASP A 36 -7.92 1.83 -7.15
CA ASP A 36 -8.30 1.04 -8.32
C ASP A 36 -7.05 0.52 -9.03
N LEU A 37 -6.07 0.02 -8.24
CA LEU A 37 -4.90 -0.69 -8.76
C LEU A 37 -5.16 -2.20 -8.68
N PRO A 38 -4.93 -2.96 -9.77
CA PRO A 38 -5.08 -4.40 -9.77
C PRO A 38 -3.89 -5.07 -9.06
N GLU A 39 -4.09 -5.54 -7.84
CA GLU A 39 -3.04 -6.13 -6.99
C GLU A 39 -2.43 -7.43 -7.56
N ASP A 40 -3.21 -8.19 -8.33
CA ASP A 40 -2.77 -9.38 -9.06
C ASP A 40 -1.89 -9.06 -10.29
N HIS A 41 -1.79 -7.79 -10.71
CA HIS A 41 -0.99 -7.43 -11.88
C HIS A 41 0.51 -7.44 -11.51
N PRO A 42 1.38 -8.10 -12.29
CA PRO A 42 2.79 -8.28 -11.93
C PRO A 42 3.55 -6.97 -11.70
N ILE A 43 3.17 -5.89 -12.40
CA ILE A 43 3.73 -4.56 -12.16
C ILE A 43 3.35 -4.03 -10.77
N VAL A 44 2.07 -4.13 -10.40
CA VAL A 44 1.58 -3.67 -9.10
C VAL A 44 2.19 -4.51 -7.98
N THR A 45 2.24 -5.83 -8.15
CA THR A 45 2.92 -6.74 -7.23
C THR A 45 4.39 -6.33 -7.03
N ASN A 46 5.13 -6.07 -8.11
CA ASN A 46 6.52 -5.63 -8.02
C ASN A 46 6.67 -4.30 -7.26
N LEU A 47 5.76 -3.35 -7.49
CA LEU A 47 5.74 -2.06 -6.77
C LEU A 47 5.45 -2.25 -5.27
N ILE A 48 4.56 -3.18 -4.91
CA ILE A 48 4.26 -3.54 -3.52
C ILE A 48 5.48 -4.23 -2.88
N GLU A 49 6.08 -5.22 -3.53
CA GLU A 49 7.28 -5.93 -3.05
C GLU A 49 8.45 -4.98 -2.80
N ARG A 50 8.59 -3.96 -3.66
CA ARG A 50 9.59 -2.89 -3.52
C ARG A 50 9.20 -1.80 -2.53
N LYS A 51 8.07 -1.94 -1.83
CA LYS A 51 7.52 -0.98 -0.86
C LYS A 51 7.26 0.41 -1.46
N LEU A 52 7.04 0.48 -2.77
CA LEU A 52 6.66 1.70 -3.49
C LEU A 52 5.15 1.92 -3.46
N LEU A 53 4.36 0.84 -3.37
CA LEU A 53 2.93 0.89 -3.06
C LEU A 53 2.71 0.30 -1.66
N VAL A 54 2.16 1.11 -0.76
CA VAL A 54 1.91 0.72 0.63
C VAL A 54 0.41 0.65 0.83
N ALA A 55 -0.11 -0.52 1.23
CA ALA A 55 -1.52 -0.66 1.54
C ALA A 55 -1.88 0.27 2.70
N GLU A 56 -2.74 1.25 2.43
CA GLU A 56 -3.44 2.02 3.45
C GLU A 56 -4.57 1.14 3.98
N THR A 57 -4.21 0.14 4.77
CA THR A 57 -5.18 -0.58 5.58
C THR A 57 -5.82 0.43 6.52
N VAL A 58 -7.10 0.73 6.30
CA VAL A 58 -7.95 1.33 7.34
C VAL A 58 -7.96 0.34 8.49
N LYS A 59 -7.04 0.54 9.43
CA LYS A 59 -6.88 -0.11 10.73
C LYS A 59 -8.02 -1.10 11.06
N ALA A 60 -7.90 -2.32 10.58
CA ALA A 60 -8.55 -3.48 11.14
C ALA A 60 -7.41 -4.40 11.59
N GLU A 61 -6.94 -4.13 12.80
CA GLU A 61 -6.13 -4.97 13.70
C GLU A 61 -5.29 -6.12 13.13
N ALA A 62 -3.96 -5.95 13.21
CA ALA A 62 -2.97 -6.87 13.81
C ALA A 62 -1.56 -6.37 13.40
N ALA A 63 -0.55 -6.15 14.25
CA ALA A 63 -0.26 -6.66 15.58
C ALA A 63 0.73 -5.71 16.33
N PRO A 64 1.28 -6.13 17.48
CA PRO A 64 1.00 -5.64 18.82
C PRO A 64 1.91 -4.48 19.26
N ALA A 65 1.49 -3.82 20.34
CA ALA A 65 2.36 -2.97 21.14
C ALA A 65 3.61 -3.76 21.56
N VAL A 66 4.77 -3.42 21.00
CA VAL A 66 6.02 -3.59 21.73
C VAL A 66 6.07 -2.45 22.74
N ALA A 67 5.71 -2.82 23.96
CA ALA A 67 5.87 -1.99 25.13
C ALA A 67 7.33 -1.56 25.24
N ASP A 68 7.51 -0.25 25.42
CA ASP A 68 8.61 0.31 26.18
C ASP A 68 8.79 -0.52 27.48
N ALA A 69 9.89 -1.26 27.54
CA ALA A 69 10.43 -1.77 28.79
C ALA A 69 11.76 -1.04 28.97
N GLY A 70 11.73 -0.02 29.83
CA GLY A 70 12.88 0.78 30.19
C GLY A 70 14.11 -0.07 30.52
N SER A 71 15.24 0.32 29.96
CA SER A 71 16.54 -0.02 30.54
C SER A 71 16.79 0.93 31.72
N GLU A 72 16.37 0.52 32.90
CA GLU A 72 16.99 0.96 34.15
C GLU A 72 18.02 -0.11 34.52
N GLY A 73 19.29 0.26 34.61
CA GLY A 73 20.35 -0.67 35.00
C GLY A 73 21.76 -0.21 34.66
N ALA A 74 22.31 0.71 35.46
CA ALA A 74 23.70 0.71 35.95
C ALA A 74 23.85 1.75 37.06
#